data_AF-A0A1X1L631-F1
#
_entry.id   AF-A0A1X1L631-F1
#
_cell.length_a   1.000
_cell.length_b   1.000
_cell.length_c   1.000
_cell.angle_alpha   90.00
_cell.angle_beta   90.00
_cell.angle_gamma   90.00
#
_symmetry.space_group_name_H-M   'P 1'
#
loop_
_entity.id
_entity.type
_entity.pdbx_description
1 polymer ?
#
loop_
_entity_poly.entity_id
_entity_poly.type
_entity_poly.pdbx_seq_one_letter_code
_entity_poly.pdbx_strand_id
1 'polypeptide(L)'
;VLLYGSPGTGKTTFLQSAGMDLARKFSPKDLTMYLMDFGTNGLAPLSKLPQVADTMSLDQTEKISKFVRIMEKELNRRKKLLADYGVGTLELYRQASGQEEPAIVVLLDSYEAFKEEAYEAELFKLLVRISREGLSIGVHLLMTAGRQSNLRAQLYSNFKHQLSLPQNEASEVRTIVGSTPLAMTMEDIKGRALMKREDVDVIQLALPVSGANDTQVLNNLCQEVASLQEAWTGQRPSAIPMVPEELTETDFYSRASVQTAYEHGLVPLGLDLDTVEPVTWNLAKGNLLYLTDKEEQMVALVKHITKGKQKVIVLAPKLSKLNLERFGEEVIYEDEIQNIENRLELLESELHKRHQEGLKKHVVTVVLYNITEIIGNLTPVAQKRLEFIFKQGLLAGFASIVITNQSISRNIEAPLRLAKGFKQALISMRLNDQNVVPVAKKPLRETMLENQVHYFVCESTYIKIKALMR
;
A
#
# COMPACT_ATOMS: atom_id res chain seq x y z
N VAL A 1 21.44 -5.31 -17.16
CA VAL A 1 21.93 -4.61 -18.36
C VAL A 1 21.77 -3.12 -18.15
N LEU A 2 22.78 -2.34 -18.52
CA LEU A 2 22.74 -0.89 -18.40
C LEU A 2 23.09 -0.27 -19.76
N LEU A 3 22.15 0.52 -20.30
CA LEU A 3 22.30 1.17 -21.58
C LEU A 3 22.45 2.68 -21.37
N TYR A 4 23.53 3.24 -21.88
CA TYR A 4 23.78 4.67 -21.86
C TYR A 4 23.47 5.27 -23.23
N GLY A 5 23.04 6.53 -23.26
CA GLY A 5 22.86 7.23 -24.53
C GLY A 5 22.37 8.66 -24.39
N SER A 6 22.70 9.49 -25.38
CA SER A 6 22.17 10.86 -25.46
C SER A 6 20.65 10.87 -25.78
N PRO A 7 19.93 11.98 -25.58
CA PRO A 7 18.49 12.06 -25.90
C PRO A 7 18.19 11.66 -27.35
N GLY A 8 17.06 10.98 -27.59
CA GLY A 8 16.63 10.59 -28.95
C GLY A 8 17.36 9.40 -29.59
N THR A 9 18.35 8.80 -28.93
CA THR A 9 19.18 7.72 -29.49
C THR A 9 18.56 6.32 -29.46
N GLY A 10 17.41 6.12 -28.79
CA GLY A 10 16.70 4.83 -28.74
C GLY A 10 16.74 4.09 -27.40
N LYS A 11 17.07 4.77 -26.29
CA LYS A 11 17.10 4.17 -24.93
C LYS A 11 15.78 3.50 -24.54
N THR A 12 14.65 4.19 -24.70
CA THR A 12 13.34 3.63 -24.34
C THR A 12 12.92 2.52 -25.29
N THR A 13 13.24 2.63 -26.58
CA THR A 13 12.99 1.57 -27.59
C THR A 13 13.74 0.28 -27.27
N PHE A 14 14.95 0.38 -26.70
CA PHE A 14 15.67 -0.79 -26.19
C PHE A 14 14.90 -1.50 -25.07
N LEU A 15 14.40 -0.76 -24.08
CA LEU A 15 13.60 -1.34 -22.99
C LEU A 15 12.30 -1.96 -23.51
N GLN A 16 11.61 -1.29 -24.45
CA GLN A 16 10.45 -1.86 -25.13
C GLN A 16 10.78 -3.18 -25.81
N SER A 17 11.90 -3.23 -26.53
CA SER A 17 12.33 -4.42 -27.27
C SER A 17 12.68 -5.57 -26.34
N ALA A 18 13.38 -5.28 -25.25
CA ALA A 18 13.72 -6.27 -24.23
C ALA A 18 12.47 -6.78 -23.50
N GLY A 19 11.54 -5.90 -23.12
CA GLY A 19 10.28 -6.28 -22.47
C GLY A 19 9.42 -7.17 -23.37
N MET A 20 9.32 -6.83 -24.66
CA MET A 20 8.60 -7.65 -25.64
C MET A 20 9.26 -9.01 -25.89
N ASP A 21 10.59 -9.06 -26.05
CA ASP A 21 11.31 -10.31 -26.24
C ASP A 21 11.16 -11.26 -25.04
N LEU A 22 11.20 -10.71 -23.83
CA LEU A 22 10.92 -11.45 -22.60
C LEU A 22 9.48 -11.96 -22.55
N ALA A 23 8.50 -11.12 -22.86
CA ALA A 23 7.09 -11.49 -22.83
C ALA A 23 6.71 -12.56 -23.87
N ARG A 24 7.42 -12.62 -25.01
CA ARG A 24 7.24 -13.68 -26.02
C ARG A 24 7.79 -15.03 -25.59
N LYS A 25 8.76 -15.06 -24.66
CA LYS A 25 9.49 -16.28 -24.26
C LYS A 25 9.01 -16.86 -22.94
N PHE A 26 8.50 -16.03 -22.03
CA PHE A 26 8.19 -16.43 -20.66
C PHE A 26 6.76 -16.10 -20.30
N SER A 27 6.08 -17.06 -19.66
CA SER A 27 4.73 -16.83 -19.14
C SER A 27 4.77 -16.00 -17.84
N PRO A 28 3.63 -15.44 -17.40
CA PRO A 28 3.51 -14.81 -16.08
C PRO A 28 3.87 -15.71 -14.89
N LYS A 29 3.93 -17.04 -15.07
CA LYS A 29 4.41 -17.98 -14.06
C LYS A 29 5.93 -17.96 -13.91
N ASP A 30 6.63 -17.64 -14.99
CA ASP A 30 8.10 -17.69 -15.08
C ASP A 30 8.74 -16.31 -14.93
N LEU A 31 7.98 -15.24 -15.22
CA LEU A 31 8.47 -13.88 -15.31
C LEU A 31 7.47 -12.88 -14.74
N THR A 32 7.97 -11.99 -13.88
CA THR A 32 7.32 -10.77 -13.42
C THR A 32 8.13 -9.55 -13.85
N MET A 33 7.49 -8.56 -14.44
CA MET A 33 8.11 -7.31 -14.85
C MET A 33 7.55 -6.12 -14.06
N TYR A 34 8.44 -5.22 -13.64
CA TYR A 34 8.09 -3.92 -13.09
C TYR A 34 8.64 -2.83 -14.00
N LEU A 35 7.78 -1.89 -14.39
CA LEU A 35 8.16 -0.79 -15.27
C LEU A 35 8.30 0.49 -14.43
N MET A 36 9.50 1.05 -14.35
CA MET A 36 9.75 2.38 -13.80
C MET A 36 9.99 3.33 -14.96
N ASP A 37 8.93 4.03 -15.36
CA ASP A 37 8.93 4.93 -16.52
C ASP A 37 9.14 6.37 -16.04
N PHE A 38 10.40 6.71 -15.74
CA PHE A 38 10.76 8.07 -15.31
C PHE A 38 11.19 8.97 -16.49
N GLY A 39 11.07 8.46 -17.71
CA GLY A 39 11.33 9.22 -18.94
C GLY A 39 10.07 9.94 -19.43
N THR A 40 9.69 9.69 -20.68
CA THR A 40 8.58 10.36 -21.36
C THR A 40 7.39 9.44 -21.59
N ASN A 41 7.03 8.61 -20.60
CA ASN A 41 5.95 7.62 -20.70
C ASN A 41 6.12 6.61 -21.87
N GLY A 42 7.36 6.30 -22.24
CA GLY A 42 7.62 5.44 -23.40
C GLY A 42 7.43 3.95 -23.12
N LEU A 43 7.37 3.52 -21.86
CA LEU A 43 7.05 2.14 -21.48
C LEU A 43 5.54 1.90 -21.35
N ALA A 44 4.71 2.96 -21.39
CA ALA A 44 3.25 2.86 -21.28
C ALA A 44 2.61 1.79 -22.20
N PRO A 45 3.03 1.59 -23.47
CA PRO A 45 2.49 0.53 -24.32
C PRO A 45 2.65 -0.88 -23.75
N LEU A 46 3.70 -1.13 -22.95
CA LEU A 46 3.98 -2.43 -22.35
C LEU A 46 3.15 -2.72 -21.10
N SER A 47 2.51 -1.70 -20.51
CA SER A 47 1.80 -1.80 -19.21
C SER A 47 0.75 -2.90 -19.14
N LYS A 48 0.20 -3.31 -20.29
CA LYS A 48 -0.85 -4.33 -20.41
C LYS A 48 -0.34 -5.75 -20.60
N LEU A 49 0.98 -5.94 -20.78
CA LEU A 49 1.57 -7.27 -20.91
C LEU A 49 1.20 -8.14 -19.70
N PRO A 50 0.84 -9.42 -19.90
CA PRO A 50 0.45 -10.32 -18.81
C PRO A 50 1.48 -10.47 -17.69
N GLN A 51 2.77 -10.32 -18.01
CA GLN A 51 3.89 -10.45 -17.08
C GLN A 51 4.16 -9.16 -16.29
N VAL A 52 3.59 -8.02 -16.69
CA VAL A 52 3.80 -6.75 -16.00
C VAL A 52 2.92 -6.72 -14.74
N ALA A 53 3.58 -6.62 -13.58
CA ALA A 53 2.92 -6.48 -12.30
C ALA A 53 2.41 -5.06 -12.08
N ASP A 54 3.25 -4.05 -12.32
CA ASP A 54 2.90 -2.66 -12.13
C ASP A 54 3.80 -1.73 -12.96
N THR A 55 3.28 -0.54 -13.23
CA THR A 55 3.99 0.58 -13.85
C THR A 55 4.01 1.76 -12.87
N MET A 56 5.20 2.33 -12.68
CA MET A 56 5.47 3.44 -11.77
C MET A 56 5.98 4.64 -12.56
N SER A 57 5.29 5.77 -12.40
CA SER A 57 5.71 7.08 -12.90
C SER A 57 6.44 7.86 -11.79
N LEU A 58 7.24 8.85 -12.19
CA LEU A 58 8.13 9.61 -11.29
C LEU A 58 7.38 10.28 -10.12
N ASP A 59 6.16 10.77 -10.37
CA ASP A 59 5.30 11.47 -9.41
C ASP A 59 4.65 10.54 -8.36
N GLN A 60 4.70 9.22 -8.56
CA GLN A 60 4.06 8.23 -7.68
C GLN A 60 4.93 7.87 -6.47
N THR A 61 5.34 8.87 -5.69
CA THR A 61 6.24 8.74 -4.53
C THR A 61 5.82 7.61 -3.57
N GLU A 62 4.53 7.55 -3.19
CA GLU A 62 4.04 6.53 -2.27
C GLU A 62 4.15 5.11 -2.85
N LYS A 63 3.77 4.95 -4.13
CA LYS A 63 3.84 3.65 -4.82
C LYS A 63 5.28 3.17 -4.92
N ILE A 64 6.22 4.05 -5.26
CA ILE A 64 7.66 3.71 -5.35
C ILE A 64 8.22 3.35 -3.97
N SER A 65 7.87 4.11 -2.93
CA SER A 65 8.28 3.81 -1.56
C SER A 65 7.78 2.42 -1.11
N LYS A 66 6.54 2.06 -1.46
CA LYS A 66 5.97 0.73 -1.20
C LYS A 66 6.64 -0.36 -2.02
N PHE A 67 6.89 -0.12 -3.31
CA PHE A 67 7.67 -1.02 -4.15
C PHE A 67 9.02 -1.33 -3.51
N VAL A 68 9.73 -0.31 -3.00
CA VAL A 68 11.02 -0.52 -2.32
C VAL A 68 10.88 -1.45 -1.13
N ARG A 69 9.89 -1.23 -0.26
CA ARG A 69 9.64 -2.09 0.91
C ARG A 69 9.27 -3.53 0.53
N ILE A 70 8.42 -3.70 -0.48
CA ILE A 70 7.97 -5.02 -0.95
C ILE A 70 9.15 -5.77 -1.57
N MET A 71 9.93 -5.12 -2.43
CA MET A 71 11.12 -5.72 -3.02
C MET A 71 12.17 -6.07 -1.97
N GLU A 72 12.44 -5.22 -0.98
CA GLU A 72 13.38 -5.53 0.11
C GLU A 72 12.94 -6.79 0.88
N LYS A 73 11.64 -6.94 1.19
CA LYS A 73 11.07 -8.15 1.79
C LYS A 73 11.25 -9.36 0.88
N GLU A 74 11.01 -9.19 -0.41
CA GLU A 74 11.11 -10.26 -1.41
C GLU A 74 12.55 -10.75 -1.60
N LEU A 75 13.53 -9.84 -1.67
CA LEU A 75 14.95 -10.20 -1.71
C LEU A 75 15.36 -10.99 -0.45
N ASN A 76 14.85 -10.60 0.73
CA ASN A 76 15.09 -11.32 1.97
C ASN A 76 14.42 -12.71 1.97
N ARG A 77 13.18 -12.81 1.48
CA ARG A 77 12.45 -14.09 1.37
C ARG A 77 13.21 -15.06 0.48
N ARG A 78 13.63 -14.63 -0.72
CA ARG A 78 14.36 -15.48 -1.67
C ARG A 78 15.71 -15.92 -1.12
N LYS A 79 16.47 -15.04 -0.47
CA LYS A 79 17.71 -15.43 0.22
C LYS A 79 17.48 -16.52 1.26
N LYS A 80 16.42 -16.39 2.04
CA LYS A 80 16.04 -17.40 3.03
C LYS A 80 15.68 -18.72 2.35
N LEU A 81 14.89 -18.69 1.27
CA LEU A 81 14.57 -19.89 0.49
C LEU A 81 15.82 -20.61 -0.03
N LEU A 82 16.76 -19.88 -0.61
CA LEU A 82 18.01 -20.46 -1.09
C LEU A 82 18.80 -21.11 0.06
N ALA A 83 18.89 -20.43 1.20
CA ALA A 83 19.57 -20.94 2.39
C ALA A 83 18.89 -22.19 2.98
N ASP A 84 17.56 -22.19 3.09
CA ASP A 84 16.77 -23.30 3.61
C ASP A 84 16.94 -24.58 2.76
N TYR A 85 17.19 -24.44 1.45
CA TYR A 85 17.48 -25.54 0.53
C TYR A 85 18.98 -25.79 0.29
N GLY A 86 19.88 -25.00 0.87
CA GLY A 86 21.32 -25.16 0.70
C GLY A 86 21.83 -24.91 -0.72
N VAL A 87 21.14 -24.09 -1.52
CA VAL A 87 21.46 -23.82 -2.94
C VAL A 87 21.93 -22.38 -3.16
N GLY A 88 22.72 -22.16 -4.20
CA GLY A 88 23.30 -20.84 -4.50
C GLY A 88 22.50 -19.97 -5.48
N THR A 89 21.51 -20.53 -6.18
CA THR A 89 20.76 -19.81 -7.22
C THR A 89 19.28 -20.18 -7.24
N LEU A 90 18.45 -19.27 -7.78
CA LEU A 90 17.02 -19.51 -8.00
C LEU A 90 16.75 -20.70 -8.90
N GLU A 91 17.60 -20.92 -9.91
CA GLU A 91 17.50 -22.07 -10.81
C GLU A 91 17.70 -23.39 -10.05
N LEU A 92 18.74 -23.47 -9.22
CA LEU A 92 18.98 -24.63 -8.36
C LEU A 92 17.85 -24.84 -7.35
N TYR A 93 17.26 -23.75 -6.83
CA TYR A 93 16.08 -23.84 -5.96
C TYR A 93 14.87 -24.46 -6.68
N ARG A 94 14.57 -24.01 -7.90
CA ARG A 94 13.46 -24.58 -8.70
C ARG A 94 13.69 -26.07 -8.96
N GLN A 95 14.93 -26.47 -9.26
CA GLN A 95 15.31 -27.87 -9.46
C GLN A 95 15.18 -28.71 -8.18
N ALA A 96 15.63 -28.18 -7.03
CA ALA A 96 15.63 -28.90 -5.77
C ALA A 96 14.25 -28.99 -5.10
N SER A 97 13.45 -27.92 -5.18
CA SER A 97 12.13 -27.83 -4.54
C SER A 97 10.98 -28.32 -5.42
N GLY A 98 11.16 -28.32 -6.74
CA GLY A 98 10.08 -28.51 -7.71
C GLY A 98 9.06 -27.37 -7.74
N GLN A 99 9.29 -26.26 -7.02
CA GLN A 99 8.39 -25.11 -6.98
C GLN A 99 8.77 -24.09 -8.06
N GLU A 100 7.75 -23.56 -8.73
CA GLU A 100 7.90 -22.41 -9.62
C GLU A 100 8.07 -21.14 -8.78
N GLU A 101 9.04 -20.31 -9.14
CA GLU A 101 9.30 -19.03 -8.49
C GLU A 101 9.74 -18.06 -9.59
N PRO A 102 8.92 -17.10 -10.04
CA PRO A 102 9.19 -16.30 -11.24
C PRO A 102 10.46 -15.46 -11.12
N ALA A 103 11.17 -15.28 -12.23
CA ALA A 103 12.21 -14.26 -12.31
C ALA A 103 11.56 -12.88 -12.26
N ILE A 104 12.20 -11.92 -11.57
CA ILE A 104 11.73 -10.53 -11.53
C ILE A 104 12.66 -9.69 -12.40
N VAL A 105 12.10 -8.88 -13.30
CA VAL A 105 12.85 -7.92 -14.11
C VAL A 105 12.32 -6.52 -13.87
N VAL A 106 13.18 -5.63 -13.40
CA VAL A 106 12.87 -4.20 -13.27
C VAL A 106 13.42 -3.47 -14.49
N LEU A 107 12.53 -2.85 -15.26
CA LEU A 107 12.87 -1.99 -16.38
C LEU A 107 12.81 -0.54 -15.90
N LEU A 108 13.96 0.09 -15.73
CA LEU A 108 14.07 1.47 -15.28
C LEU A 108 14.50 2.37 -16.44
N ASP A 109 13.59 3.22 -16.90
CA ASP A 109 13.90 4.24 -17.90
C ASP A 109 14.31 5.55 -17.23
N SER A 110 15.47 6.09 -17.62
CA SER A 110 16.03 7.35 -17.16
C SER A 110 16.41 7.38 -15.67
N TYR A 111 17.51 6.72 -15.32
CA TYR A 111 18.07 6.71 -13.96
C TYR A 111 18.21 8.12 -13.34
N GLU A 112 18.63 9.12 -14.12
CA GLU A 112 18.85 10.46 -13.59
C GLU A 112 17.56 11.18 -13.14
N ALA A 113 16.39 10.74 -13.61
CA ALA A 113 15.13 11.45 -13.39
C ALA A 113 14.63 11.39 -11.94
N PHE A 114 15.00 10.38 -11.16
CA PHE A 114 14.58 10.28 -9.75
C PHE A 114 15.57 10.89 -8.75
N LYS A 115 16.63 11.56 -9.24
CA LYS A 115 17.51 12.32 -8.35
C LYS A 115 16.71 13.44 -7.69
N GLU A 116 17.01 13.73 -6.44
CA GLU A 116 16.35 14.76 -5.61
C GLU A 116 14.91 14.41 -5.18
N GLU A 117 14.34 13.31 -5.66
CA GLU A 117 13.06 12.81 -5.18
C GLU A 117 13.14 12.33 -3.73
N ALA A 118 12.02 12.42 -3.01
CA ALA A 118 11.94 12.05 -1.60
C ALA A 118 12.34 10.58 -1.33
N TYR A 119 12.17 9.72 -2.34
CA TYR A 119 12.49 8.28 -2.30
C TYR A 119 13.86 7.93 -2.92
N GLU A 120 14.67 8.92 -3.34
CA GLU A 120 15.97 8.67 -4.01
C GLU A 120 16.85 7.73 -3.19
N ALA A 121 17.03 8.03 -1.90
CA ALA A 121 17.97 7.31 -1.05
C ALA A 121 17.59 5.83 -0.88
N GLU A 122 16.30 5.54 -0.68
CA GLU A 122 15.81 4.18 -0.49
C GLU A 122 15.76 3.39 -1.81
N LEU A 123 15.32 4.02 -2.90
CA LEU A 123 15.34 3.39 -4.22
C LEU A 123 16.77 3.10 -4.68
N PHE A 124 17.69 4.06 -4.52
CA PHE A 124 19.09 3.87 -4.85
C PHE A 124 19.71 2.70 -4.06
N LYS A 125 19.42 2.61 -2.76
CA LYS A 125 19.89 1.49 -1.92
C LYS A 125 19.37 0.14 -2.43
N LEU A 126 18.10 0.07 -2.81
CA LEU A 126 17.52 -1.14 -3.41
C LEU A 126 18.20 -1.49 -4.75
N LEU A 127 18.38 -0.52 -5.65
CA LEU A 127 19.02 -0.76 -6.94
C LEU A 127 20.45 -1.30 -6.78
N VAL A 128 21.25 -0.72 -5.86
CA VAL A 128 22.59 -1.23 -5.55
C VAL A 128 22.50 -2.67 -5.03
N ARG A 129 21.57 -2.94 -4.12
CA ARG A 129 21.36 -4.28 -3.57
C ARG A 129 21.01 -5.28 -4.67
N ILE A 130 20.01 -5.01 -5.51
CA ILE A 130 19.63 -5.87 -6.64
C ILE A 130 20.82 -6.05 -7.59
N SER A 131 21.57 -4.99 -7.91
CA SER A 131 22.71 -5.08 -8.83
C SER A 131 23.77 -6.07 -8.33
N ARG A 132 24.01 -6.11 -7.00
CA ARG A 132 25.05 -6.94 -6.38
C ARG A 132 24.63 -8.40 -6.18
N GLU A 133 23.40 -8.65 -5.75
CA GLU A 133 22.98 -10.00 -5.33
C GLU A 133 21.80 -10.57 -6.15
N GLY A 134 21.13 -9.73 -6.93
CA GLY A 134 19.89 -10.06 -7.63
C GLY A 134 20.01 -11.26 -8.57
N LEU A 135 21.15 -11.42 -9.26
CA LEU A 135 21.37 -12.55 -10.17
C LEU A 135 21.17 -13.91 -9.49
N SER A 136 21.68 -14.07 -8.26
CA SER A 136 21.56 -15.34 -7.52
C SER A 136 20.11 -15.65 -7.16
N ILE A 137 19.31 -14.64 -6.83
CA ILE A 137 17.92 -14.78 -6.38
C ILE A 137 16.90 -14.50 -7.52
N GLY A 138 17.36 -14.47 -8.77
CA GLY A 138 16.54 -14.28 -9.97
C GLY A 138 15.81 -12.93 -10.02
N VAL A 139 16.47 -11.85 -9.60
CA VAL A 139 16.01 -10.47 -9.75
C VAL A 139 17.02 -9.70 -10.63
N HIS A 140 16.53 -9.11 -11.72
CA HIS A 140 17.36 -8.53 -12.77
C HIS A 140 17.01 -7.06 -12.99
N LEU A 141 18.01 -6.24 -13.31
CA LEU A 141 17.85 -4.83 -13.68
C LEU A 141 18.16 -4.62 -15.16
N LEU A 142 17.23 -4.02 -15.88
CA LEU A 142 17.44 -3.40 -17.18
C LEU A 142 17.24 -1.90 -16.98
N MET A 143 18.30 -1.12 -17.15
CA MET A 143 18.28 0.29 -16.80
C MET A 143 18.84 1.14 -17.94
N THR A 144 18.28 2.32 -18.14
CA THR A 144 18.83 3.32 -19.06
C THR A 144 19.33 4.53 -18.28
N ALA A 145 20.37 5.17 -18.82
CA ALA A 145 20.91 6.41 -18.28
C ALA A 145 21.42 7.31 -19.41
N GLY A 146 21.52 8.60 -19.16
CA GLY A 146 22.18 9.54 -20.06
C GLY A 146 23.67 9.24 -20.17
N ARG A 147 24.38 9.39 -19.05
CA ARG A 147 25.85 9.29 -18.98
C ARG A 147 26.30 8.46 -17.79
N GLN A 148 27.40 7.73 -17.90
CA GLN A 148 27.93 6.95 -16.78
C GLN A 148 28.36 7.83 -15.61
N SER A 149 28.91 9.03 -15.88
CA SER A 149 29.35 9.99 -14.86
C SER A 149 28.22 10.46 -13.93
N ASN A 150 26.96 10.34 -14.36
CA ASN A 150 25.80 10.68 -13.53
C ASN A 150 25.47 9.59 -12.50
N LEU A 151 26.07 8.40 -12.60
CA LEU A 151 25.79 7.26 -11.74
C LEU A 151 26.90 7.07 -10.71
N ARG A 152 26.53 6.59 -9.53
CA ARG A 152 27.48 6.24 -8.47
C ARG A 152 28.15 4.90 -8.78
N ALA A 153 29.47 4.79 -8.61
CA ALA A 153 30.26 3.59 -8.95
C ALA A 153 29.77 2.30 -8.31
N GLN A 154 29.28 2.38 -7.08
CA GLN A 154 28.69 1.25 -6.35
C GLN A 154 27.48 0.61 -7.03
N LEU A 155 26.82 1.31 -7.97
CA LEU A 155 25.71 0.77 -8.76
C LEU A 155 26.21 0.17 -10.07
N TYR A 156 26.86 0.95 -10.93
CA TYR A 156 27.18 0.49 -12.29
C TYR A 156 28.25 -0.61 -12.33
N SER A 157 29.12 -0.70 -11.31
CA SER A 157 30.18 -1.73 -11.24
C SER A 157 29.65 -3.16 -11.19
N ASN A 158 28.42 -3.38 -10.71
CA ASN A 158 27.81 -4.71 -10.67
C ASN A 158 27.10 -5.10 -11.98
N PHE A 159 27.00 -4.19 -12.96
CA PHE A 159 26.38 -4.50 -14.25
C PHE A 159 27.37 -5.22 -15.18
N LYS A 160 27.12 -6.51 -15.39
CA LYS A 160 27.89 -7.35 -16.33
C LYS A 160 27.85 -6.82 -17.77
N HIS A 161 26.69 -6.35 -18.21
CA HIS A 161 26.48 -5.85 -19.56
C HIS A 161 26.20 -4.35 -19.52
N GLN A 162 27.15 -3.58 -20.06
CA GLN A 162 27.08 -2.14 -20.23
C GLN A 162 27.26 -1.82 -21.72
N LEU A 163 26.38 -0.97 -22.24
CA LEU A 163 26.31 -0.62 -23.66
C LEU A 163 26.21 0.89 -23.81
N SER A 164 26.78 1.44 -24.89
CA SER A 164 26.64 2.86 -25.23
C SER A 164 25.98 3.02 -26.59
N LEU A 165 24.86 3.73 -26.63
CA LEU A 165 24.37 4.40 -27.84
C LEU A 165 25.28 5.60 -28.17
N PRO A 166 25.04 6.35 -29.27
CA PRO A 166 25.77 7.57 -29.54
C PRO A 166 25.71 8.53 -28.34
N GLN A 167 26.87 9.13 -28.06
CA GLN A 167 27.04 10.15 -27.03
C GLN A 167 27.59 11.42 -27.66
N ASN A 168 27.41 12.55 -26.97
CA ASN A 168 27.93 13.84 -27.43
C ASN A 168 29.46 13.84 -27.56
N GLU A 169 30.16 13.11 -26.67
CA GLU A 169 31.61 12.97 -26.71
C GLU A 169 32.04 11.50 -26.72
N ALA A 170 33.04 11.18 -27.54
CA ALA A 170 33.64 9.85 -27.60
C ALA A 170 34.35 9.45 -26.29
N SER A 171 34.74 10.42 -25.46
CA SER A 171 35.28 10.19 -24.11
C SER A 171 34.27 9.44 -23.23
N GLU A 172 32.99 9.79 -23.32
CA GLU A 172 31.90 9.16 -22.57
C GLU A 172 31.70 7.71 -23.00
N VAL A 173 31.73 7.46 -24.31
CA VAL A 173 31.65 6.11 -24.89
C VAL A 173 32.83 5.25 -24.39
N ARG A 174 34.05 5.78 -24.44
CA ARG A 174 35.27 5.06 -24.01
C ARG A 174 35.26 4.71 -22.52
N THR A 175 34.63 5.55 -21.69
CA THR A 175 34.47 5.27 -20.25
C THR A 175 33.56 4.04 -20.01
N ILE A 176 32.68 3.72 -20.96
CA ILE A 176 31.69 2.64 -20.84
C ILE A 176 32.20 1.33 -21.45
N VAL A 177 32.71 1.38 -22.69
CA VAL A 177 33.10 0.16 -23.43
C VAL A 177 34.62 -0.07 -23.50
N GLY A 178 35.41 0.83 -22.91
CA GLY A 178 36.87 0.82 -22.96
C GLY A 178 37.44 1.57 -24.16
N SER A 179 38.78 1.62 -24.24
CA SER A 179 39.48 2.31 -25.32
C SER A 179 39.23 1.61 -26.66
N THR A 180 38.65 2.34 -27.62
CA THR A 180 38.36 1.85 -28.96
C THR A 180 38.33 3.01 -29.97
N PRO A 181 38.79 2.81 -31.22
CA PRO A 181 38.59 3.78 -32.29
C PRO A 181 37.11 3.91 -32.67
N LEU A 182 36.30 2.87 -32.44
CA LEU A 182 34.87 2.84 -32.78
C LEU A 182 34.06 3.93 -32.09
N ALA A 183 34.53 4.44 -30.95
CA ALA A 183 33.90 5.54 -30.23
C ALA A 183 33.87 6.85 -31.05
N MET A 184 34.81 7.04 -31.98
CA MET A 184 34.88 8.23 -32.85
C MET A 184 34.19 8.03 -34.20
N THR A 185 34.03 6.76 -34.62
CA THR A 185 33.50 6.40 -35.95
C THR A 185 32.10 5.80 -35.87
N MET A 186 31.44 5.89 -34.72
CA MET A 186 30.09 5.38 -34.53
C MET A 186 29.10 6.23 -35.33
N GLU A 187 28.31 5.58 -36.18
CA GLU A 187 27.28 6.25 -36.98
C GLU A 187 26.14 6.77 -36.09
N ASP A 188 25.64 7.97 -36.40
CA ASP A 188 24.48 8.57 -35.72
C ASP A 188 23.16 7.98 -36.25
N ILE A 189 22.95 6.71 -35.91
CA ILE A 189 21.75 5.94 -36.25
C ILE A 189 21.05 5.56 -34.95
N LYS A 190 19.74 5.83 -34.85
CA LYS A 190 18.93 5.43 -33.69
C LYS A 190 19.07 3.92 -33.45
N GLY A 191 19.33 3.53 -32.20
CA GLY A 191 19.51 2.13 -31.81
C GLY A 191 20.87 1.51 -32.20
N ARG A 192 21.77 2.25 -32.86
CA ARG A 192 23.17 1.83 -33.01
C ARG A 192 23.82 1.84 -31.63
N ALA A 193 24.54 0.78 -31.27
CA ALA A 193 25.20 0.68 -29.97
C ALA A 193 26.60 0.07 -30.10
N LEU A 194 27.46 0.40 -29.14
CA LEU A 194 28.69 -0.32 -28.86
C LEU A 194 28.50 -1.18 -27.62
N MET A 195 28.95 -2.43 -27.69
CA MET A 195 28.90 -3.39 -26.59
C MET A 195 30.30 -3.98 -26.37
N LYS A 196 30.81 -3.91 -25.14
CA LYS A 196 32.04 -4.61 -24.78
C LYS A 196 31.74 -6.09 -24.49
N ARG A 197 32.37 -6.97 -25.25
CA ARG A 197 32.48 -8.41 -25.00
C ARG A 197 33.96 -8.74 -24.81
N GLU A 198 34.51 -9.68 -25.57
CA GLU A 198 35.96 -9.83 -25.72
C GLU A 198 36.53 -8.58 -26.40
N ASP A 199 35.96 -8.22 -27.55
CA ASP A 199 36.20 -6.96 -28.26
C ASP A 199 35.02 -5.98 -28.12
N VAL A 200 35.18 -4.77 -28.67
CA VAL A 200 34.07 -3.82 -28.77
C VAL A 200 33.35 -4.05 -30.08
N ASP A 201 32.11 -4.52 -30.01
CA ASP A 201 31.27 -4.77 -31.18
C ASP A 201 30.37 -3.59 -31.48
N VAL A 202 30.19 -3.33 -32.78
CA VAL A 202 29.14 -2.44 -33.29
C VAL A 202 27.88 -3.27 -33.50
N ILE A 203 26.79 -2.93 -32.82
CA ILE A 203 25.52 -3.65 -32.93
C ILE A 203 24.37 -2.69 -33.28
N GLN A 204 23.36 -3.22 -33.97
CA GLN A 204 22.10 -2.52 -34.18
C GLN A 204 21.02 -3.18 -33.30
N LEU A 205 20.41 -2.40 -32.42
CA LEU A 205 19.31 -2.89 -31.58
C LEU A 205 18.06 -3.12 -32.44
N ALA A 206 17.39 -4.24 -32.20
CA ALA A 206 16.10 -4.55 -32.83
C ALA A 206 15.01 -3.59 -32.35
N LEU A 207 13.98 -3.41 -33.19
CA LEU A 207 12.73 -2.77 -32.79
C LEU A 207 11.85 -3.77 -32.00
N PRO A 208 10.94 -3.31 -31.13
CA PRO A 208 10.07 -4.20 -30.37
C PRO A 208 9.10 -4.98 -31.27
N VAL A 209 8.72 -4.37 -32.39
CA VAL A 209 7.88 -4.89 -33.47
C VAL A 209 8.33 -4.29 -34.80
N SER A 210 7.96 -4.93 -35.92
CA SER A 210 8.20 -4.38 -37.25
C SER A 210 7.34 -3.14 -37.51
N GLY A 211 7.88 -2.14 -38.22
CA GLY A 211 7.16 -0.94 -38.66
C GLY A 211 8.06 -0.04 -39.51
N ALA A 212 7.48 0.68 -40.47
CA ALA A 212 8.22 1.55 -41.38
C ALA A 212 8.56 2.93 -40.78
N ASN A 213 7.86 3.32 -39.71
CA ASN A 213 8.06 4.59 -39.00
C ASN A 213 7.62 4.47 -37.52
N ASP A 214 7.96 5.47 -36.70
CA ASP A 214 7.70 5.47 -35.25
C ASP A 214 6.21 5.29 -34.91
N THR A 215 5.30 5.89 -35.67
CA THR A 215 3.84 5.74 -35.48
C THR A 215 3.38 4.31 -35.73
N GLN A 216 3.87 3.68 -36.81
CA GLN A 216 3.51 2.30 -37.12
C GLN A 216 4.09 1.33 -36.10
N VAL A 217 5.33 1.55 -35.65
CA VAL A 217 5.95 0.75 -34.58
C VAL A 217 5.12 0.84 -33.29
N LEU A 218 4.67 2.05 -32.90
CA LEU A 218 3.83 2.24 -31.72
C LEU A 218 2.48 1.51 -31.85
N ASN A 219 1.79 1.67 -32.97
CA ASN A 219 0.49 1.03 -33.20
C ASN A 219 0.61 -0.50 -33.19
N ASN A 220 1.62 -1.04 -33.88
CA ASN A 220 1.87 -2.48 -33.93
C ASN A 220 2.28 -3.02 -32.55
N LEU A 221 2.99 -2.23 -31.73
CA LEU A 221 3.36 -2.61 -30.38
C LEU A 221 2.11 -2.73 -29.49
N CYS A 222 1.22 -1.73 -29.53
CA CYS A 222 -0.04 -1.78 -28.79
C CYS A 222 -0.91 -2.98 -29.21
N GLN A 223 -0.96 -3.29 -30.51
CA GLN A 223 -1.69 -4.46 -31.02
C GLN A 223 -1.10 -5.78 -30.54
N GLU A 224 0.22 -5.93 -30.62
CA GLU A 224 0.91 -7.14 -30.15
C GLU A 224 0.73 -7.35 -28.64
N VAL A 225 0.83 -6.28 -27.85
CA VAL A 225 0.58 -6.34 -26.40
C VAL A 225 -0.87 -6.75 -26.11
N ALA A 226 -1.84 -6.21 -26.84
CA ALA A 226 -3.24 -6.59 -26.69
C ALA A 226 -3.46 -8.08 -27.03
N SER A 227 -2.84 -8.58 -28.09
CA SER A 227 -2.88 -9.99 -28.47
C SER A 227 -2.32 -10.90 -27.37
N LEU A 228 -1.15 -10.56 -26.80
CA LEU A 228 -0.58 -11.31 -25.67
C LEU A 228 -1.47 -11.24 -24.42
N GLN A 229 -2.11 -10.09 -24.18
CA GLN A 229 -3.07 -9.92 -23.09
C GLN A 229 -4.29 -10.84 -23.25
N GLU A 230 -4.86 -10.93 -24.45
CA GLU A 230 -6.02 -11.78 -24.75
C GLU A 230 -5.67 -13.27 -24.70
N ALA A 231 -4.45 -13.64 -25.12
CA ALA A 231 -3.99 -15.01 -25.12
C ALA A 231 -3.78 -15.59 -23.70
N TRP A 232 -3.54 -14.76 -22.68
CA TRP A 232 -3.28 -15.23 -21.32
C TRP A 232 -4.53 -15.20 -20.43
N THR A 233 -5.01 -16.39 -20.06
CA THR A 233 -6.14 -16.59 -19.13
C THR A 233 -5.72 -16.98 -17.72
N GLY A 234 -4.42 -17.15 -17.46
CA GLY A 234 -3.89 -17.54 -16.16
C GLY A 234 -3.79 -16.39 -15.16
N GLN A 235 -3.28 -16.70 -13.96
CA GLN A 235 -3.00 -15.69 -12.95
C GLN A 235 -1.92 -14.72 -13.43
N ARG A 236 -2.13 -13.43 -13.19
CA ARG A 236 -1.14 -12.36 -13.41
C ARG A 236 -0.43 -12.04 -12.10
N PRO A 237 0.81 -11.52 -12.14
CA PRO A 237 1.47 -11.04 -10.94
C PRO A 237 0.68 -9.88 -10.32
N SER A 238 0.70 -9.79 -9.00
CA SER A 238 -0.01 -8.75 -8.26
C SER A 238 0.69 -7.40 -8.38
N ALA A 239 -0.09 -6.35 -8.65
CA ALA A 239 0.38 -4.96 -8.62
C ALA A 239 0.78 -4.52 -7.21
N ILE A 240 1.46 -3.37 -7.11
CA ILE A 240 1.78 -2.79 -5.80
C ILE A 240 0.47 -2.38 -5.13
N PRO A 241 0.19 -2.87 -3.91
CA PRO A 241 -1.08 -2.61 -3.25
C PRO A 241 -1.20 -1.13 -2.91
N MET A 242 -2.13 -0.47 -3.59
CA MET A 242 -2.47 0.94 -3.38
C MET A 242 -3.94 1.08 -2.95
N VAL A 243 -4.16 1.96 -1.98
CA VAL A 243 -5.49 2.45 -1.68
C VAL A 243 -5.79 3.59 -2.67
N PRO A 244 -7.01 3.66 -3.25
CA PRO A 244 -7.38 4.78 -4.12
C PRO A 244 -7.25 6.14 -3.40
N GLU A 245 -7.07 7.20 -4.19
CA GLU A 245 -7.00 8.58 -3.69
C GLU A 245 -8.29 8.99 -2.97
N GLU A 246 -9.44 8.56 -3.47
CA GLU A 246 -10.71 8.61 -2.73
C GLU A 246 -11.25 7.20 -2.55
N LEU A 247 -11.36 6.77 -1.29
CA LEU A 247 -11.95 5.48 -0.95
C LEU A 247 -13.48 5.63 -0.93
N THR A 248 -14.14 5.17 -1.99
CA THR A 248 -15.61 5.15 -2.07
C THR A 248 -16.16 3.87 -1.43
N GLU A 249 -17.45 3.87 -1.05
CA GLU A 249 -18.09 2.66 -0.53
C GLU A 249 -18.07 1.52 -1.56
N THR A 250 -18.32 1.83 -2.83
CA THR A 250 -18.31 0.84 -3.91
C THR A 250 -16.94 0.17 -4.05
N ASP A 251 -15.86 0.95 -4.02
CA ASP A 251 -14.49 0.42 -4.05
C ASP A 251 -14.14 -0.38 -2.79
N PHE A 252 -14.65 0.03 -1.64
CA PHE A 252 -14.40 -0.66 -0.38
C PHE A 252 -15.10 -2.02 -0.33
N TYR A 253 -16.41 -2.07 -0.60
CA TYR A 253 -17.21 -3.28 -0.48
C TYR A 253 -17.09 -4.23 -1.68
N SER A 254 -16.53 -3.80 -2.81
CA SER A 254 -16.23 -4.70 -3.94
C SER A 254 -15.01 -5.59 -3.71
N ARG A 255 -14.18 -5.30 -2.69
CA ARG A 255 -12.98 -6.08 -2.38
C ARG A 255 -13.32 -7.39 -1.67
N ALA A 256 -12.78 -8.48 -2.18
CA ALA A 256 -13.02 -9.83 -1.64
C ALA A 256 -12.63 -9.96 -0.15
N SER A 257 -11.52 -9.33 0.29
CA SER A 257 -11.11 -9.37 1.70
C SER A 257 -12.09 -8.62 2.63
N VAL A 258 -12.65 -7.50 2.16
CA VAL A 258 -13.69 -6.75 2.90
C VAL A 258 -14.98 -7.55 2.98
N GLN A 259 -15.40 -8.19 1.88
CA GLN A 259 -16.58 -9.06 1.85
C GLN A 259 -16.43 -10.23 2.82
N THR A 260 -15.27 -10.89 2.81
CA THR A 260 -14.94 -11.98 3.73
C THR A 260 -15.03 -11.54 5.19
N ALA A 261 -14.53 -10.35 5.53
CA ALA A 261 -14.65 -9.82 6.90
C ALA A 261 -16.12 -9.61 7.31
N TYR A 262 -16.94 -9.10 6.40
CA TYR A 262 -18.36 -8.83 6.62
C TYR A 262 -19.19 -10.12 6.73
N GLU A 263 -18.85 -11.16 5.97
CA GLU A 263 -19.43 -12.50 6.08
C GLU A 263 -19.20 -13.10 7.47
N HIS A 264 -18.00 -12.92 8.03
CA HIS A 264 -17.67 -13.30 9.41
C HIS A 264 -18.29 -12.39 10.49
N GLY A 265 -19.11 -11.40 10.10
CA GLY A 265 -19.80 -10.50 11.02
C GLY A 265 -18.90 -9.45 11.67
N LEU A 266 -17.69 -9.23 11.11
CA LEU A 266 -16.81 -8.13 11.51
C LEU A 266 -17.22 -6.85 10.80
N VAL A 267 -16.95 -5.71 11.41
CA VAL A 267 -17.09 -4.39 10.78
C VAL A 267 -15.69 -3.84 10.49
N PRO A 268 -15.25 -3.85 9.22
CA PRO A 268 -13.98 -3.25 8.80
C PRO A 268 -13.98 -1.74 9.03
N LEU A 269 -13.01 -1.16 9.74
CA LEU A 269 -12.92 0.28 10.00
C LEU A 269 -12.33 1.07 8.82
N GLY A 270 -11.63 0.39 7.91
CA GLY A 270 -10.94 0.98 6.77
C GLY A 270 -9.96 0.01 6.16
N LEU A 271 -9.18 0.46 5.18
CA LEU A 271 -8.09 -0.31 4.59
C LEU A 271 -6.75 0.14 5.16
N ASP A 272 -5.89 -0.80 5.53
CA ASP A 272 -4.48 -0.50 5.83
C ASP A 272 -3.83 0.16 4.62
N LEU A 273 -3.18 1.30 4.81
CA LEU A 273 -2.49 1.99 3.72
C LEU A 273 -1.32 1.17 3.17
N ASP A 274 -0.66 0.33 3.96
CA ASP A 274 0.48 -0.46 3.49
C ASP A 274 0.06 -1.76 2.80
N THR A 275 -0.90 -2.50 3.38
CA THR A 275 -1.29 -3.83 2.88
C THR A 275 -2.56 -3.81 2.02
N VAL A 276 -3.38 -2.76 2.13
CA VAL A 276 -4.70 -2.64 1.48
C VAL A 276 -5.69 -3.73 1.94
N GLU A 277 -5.39 -4.35 3.08
CA GLU A 277 -6.29 -5.28 3.76
C GLU A 277 -7.23 -4.54 4.72
N PRO A 278 -8.45 -5.08 4.97
CA PRO A 278 -9.38 -4.48 5.90
C PRO A 278 -8.85 -4.55 7.33
N VAL A 279 -8.81 -3.40 7.99
CA VAL A 279 -8.52 -3.30 9.42
C VAL A 279 -9.84 -3.41 10.16
N THR A 280 -9.98 -4.42 11.01
CA THR A 280 -11.22 -4.67 11.76
C THR A 280 -11.04 -4.37 13.24
N TRP A 281 -12.14 -4.04 13.91
CA TRP A 281 -12.16 -3.93 15.37
C TRP A 281 -12.16 -5.31 16.01
N ASN A 282 -11.09 -5.63 16.76
CA ASN A 282 -10.98 -6.92 17.43
C ASN A 282 -11.61 -6.86 18.83
N LEU A 283 -12.81 -7.42 18.98
CA LEU A 283 -13.55 -7.44 20.25
C LEU A 283 -12.80 -8.13 21.40
N ALA A 284 -11.93 -9.11 21.10
CA ALA A 284 -11.12 -9.79 22.12
C ALA A 284 -10.05 -8.87 22.73
N LYS A 285 -9.67 -7.80 22.04
CA LYS A 285 -8.68 -6.82 22.53
C LYS A 285 -9.30 -5.65 23.31
N GLY A 286 -10.64 -5.56 23.34
CA GLY A 286 -11.35 -4.56 24.14
C GLY A 286 -12.21 -3.59 23.32
N ASN A 287 -12.79 -2.63 24.03
CA ASN A 287 -13.59 -1.55 23.46
C ASN A 287 -12.73 -0.61 22.57
N LEU A 288 -13.40 0.19 21.74
CA LEU A 288 -12.76 1.09 20.79
C LEU A 288 -12.97 2.56 21.19
N LEU A 289 -11.90 3.35 21.21
CA LEU A 289 -11.97 4.80 21.33
C LEU A 289 -11.77 5.44 19.95
N TYR A 290 -12.66 6.32 19.51
CA TYR A 290 -12.45 7.14 18.32
C TYR A 290 -12.21 8.60 18.72
N LEU A 291 -11.00 9.09 18.44
CA LEU A 291 -10.60 10.46 18.71
C LEU A 291 -10.61 11.29 17.43
N THR A 292 -11.52 12.26 17.36
CA THR A 292 -11.67 13.18 16.23
C THR A 292 -12.21 14.53 16.68
N ASP A 293 -11.71 15.62 16.09
CA ASP A 293 -12.26 16.96 16.28
C ASP A 293 -13.25 17.35 15.16
N LYS A 294 -13.45 16.46 14.18
CA LYS A 294 -14.33 16.71 13.03
C LYS A 294 -15.64 15.93 13.20
N GLU A 295 -16.76 16.66 13.25
CA GLU A 295 -18.07 16.05 13.40
C GLU A 295 -18.46 15.16 12.20
N GLU A 296 -18.08 15.53 10.98
CA GLU A 296 -18.32 14.72 9.77
C GLU A 296 -17.71 13.31 9.89
N GLN A 297 -16.54 13.21 10.52
CA GLN A 297 -15.84 11.95 10.79
C GLN A 297 -16.57 11.11 11.83
N MET A 298 -17.09 11.73 12.89
CA MET A 298 -17.94 11.04 13.87
C MET A 298 -19.18 10.44 13.19
N VAL A 299 -19.88 11.25 12.38
CA VAL A 299 -21.08 10.82 11.65
C VAL A 299 -20.76 9.68 10.66
N ALA A 300 -19.64 9.78 9.94
CA ALA A 300 -19.22 8.75 9.00
C ALA A 300 -18.98 7.41 9.70
N LEU A 301 -18.28 7.39 10.84
CA LEU A 301 -18.06 6.15 11.59
C LEU A 301 -19.37 5.55 12.08
N VAL A 302 -20.29 6.35 12.65
CA VAL A 302 -21.59 5.83 13.12
C VAL A 302 -22.36 5.18 11.97
N LYS A 303 -22.50 5.89 10.83
CA LYS A 303 -23.17 5.34 9.63
C LYS A 303 -22.54 4.04 9.15
N HIS A 304 -21.22 3.96 9.25
CA HIS A 304 -20.47 2.77 8.84
C HIS A 304 -20.71 1.59 9.80
N ILE A 305 -20.67 1.82 11.11
CA ILE A 305 -20.95 0.79 12.12
C ILE A 305 -22.39 0.28 12.03
N THR A 306 -23.35 1.16 11.72
CA THR A 306 -24.78 0.79 11.59
C THR A 306 -25.08 -0.08 10.38
N LYS A 307 -24.13 -0.21 9.43
CA LYS A 307 -24.24 -1.20 8.34
C LYS A 307 -23.85 -2.61 8.78
N GLY A 308 -23.35 -2.80 9.99
CA GLY A 308 -23.06 -4.13 10.53
C GLY A 308 -24.32 -4.96 10.74
N LYS A 309 -24.15 -6.28 10.89
CA LYS A 309 -25.26 -7.24 11.16
C LYS A 309 -25.70 -7.29 12.63
N GLN A 310 -25.22 -6.38 13.46
CA GLN A 310 -25.41 -6.40 14.91
C GLN A 310 -26.30 -5.24 15.31
N LYS A 311 -27.08 -5.42 16.37
CA LYS A 311 -27.89 -4.33 16.93
C LYS A 311 -26.96 -3.19 17.38
N VAL A 312 -27.22 -1.99 16.91
CA VAL A 312 -26.44 -0.80 17.29
C VAL A 312 -27.29 0.12 18.16
N ILE A 313 -26.73 0.59 19.27
CA ILE A 313 -27.37 1.56 20.14
C ILE A 313 -26.50 2.81 20.16
N VAL A 314 -27.02 3.91 19.64
CA VAL A 314 -26.32 5.19 19.57
C VAL A 314 -26.86 6.11 20.66
N LEU A 315 -26.00 6.51 21.60
CA LEU A 315 -26.31 7.53 22.61
C LEU A 315 -25.57 8.81 22.20
N ALA A 316 -26.33 9.87 21.93
CA ALA A 316 -25.80 11.11 21.35
C ALA A 316 -26.31 12.35 22.12
N PRO A 317 -25.70 13.53 21.98
CA PRO A 317 -26.28 14.78 22.45
C PRO A 317 -27.44 15.21 21.54
N LYS A 318 -28.42 15.91 22.11
CA LYS A 318 -29.63 16.40 21.43
C LYS A 318 -29.40 17.20 20.15
N LEU A 319 -28.28 17.92 20.04
CA LEU A 319 -27.94 18.76 18.89
C LEU A 319 -26.96 18.09 17.91
N SER A 320 -26.86 16.75 17.91
CA SER A 320 -25.96 16.04 16.98
C SER A 320 -26.42 16.15 15.52
N LYS A 321 -25.47 16.15 14.57
CA LYS A 321 -25.77 16.09 13.12
C LYS A 321 -26.12 14.69 12.60
N LEU A 322 -26.45 13.74 13.48
CA LEU A 322 -26.90 12.41 13.06
C LEU A 322 -28.31 12.50 12.49
N ASN A 323 -28.53 11.97 11.28
CA ASN A 323 -29.86 11.97 10.67
C ASN A 323 -30.61 10.70 11.05
N LEU A 324 -31.66 10.87 11.87
CA LEU A 324 -32.55 9.83 12.40
C LEU A 324 -33.14 8.91 11.32
N GLU A 325 -33.41 9.42 10.12
CA GLU A 325 -34.10 8.68 9.05
C GLU A 325 -33.23 7.56 8.43
N ARG A 326 -31.91 7.54 8.70
CA ARG A 326 -30.95 6.66 8.01
C ARG A 326 -30.60 5.38 8.76
N PHE A 327 -31.13 5.15 9.96
CA PHE A 327 -30.59 4.12 10.84
C PHE A 327 -31.28 2.74 10.78
N GLY A 328 -32.39 2.59 10.05
CA GLY A 328 -33.06 1.29 9.90
C GLY A 328 -33.64 0.73 11.21
N GLU A 329 -34.28 -0.46 11.16
CA GLU A 329 -35.00 -1.01 12.32
C GLU A 329 -34.09 -1.60 13.42
N GLU A 330 -32.86 -1.99 13.07
CA GLU A 330 -31.91 -2.63 14.02
C GLU A 330 -31.09 -1.64 14.84
N VAL A 331 -31.28 -0.34 14.63
CA VAL A 331 -30.52 0.71 15.31
C VAL A 331 -31.44 1.50 16.24
N ILE A 332 -31.04 1.59 17.51
CA ILE A 332 -31.70 2.43 18.50
C ILE A 332 -30.89 3.70 18.67
N TYR A 333 -31.54 4.85 18.54
CA TYR A 333 -30.92 6.15 18.75
C TYR A 333 -31.61 6.86 19.91
N GLU A 334 -30.83 7.34 20.87
CA GLU A 334 -31.30 8.09 22.04
C GLU A 334 -30.47 9.37 22.19
N ASP A 335 -31.13 10.53 22.26
CA ASP A 335 -30.49 11.84 22.33
C ASP A 335 -30.93 12.73 23.51
N GLU A 336 -32.00 12.34 24.18
CA GLU A 336 -32.44 12.95 25.42
C GLU A 336 -31.83 12.23 26.62
N ILE A 337 -31.30 13.01 27.57
CA ILE A 337 -30.61 12.48 28.76
C ILE A 337 -31.46 11.45 29.50
N GLN A 338 -32.76 11.72 29.71
CA GLN A 338 -33.64 10.78 30.40
C GLN A 338 -33.75 9.43 29.67
N ASN A 339 -33.84 9.45 28.34
CA ASN A 339 -33.95 8.24 27.53
C ASN A 339 -32.61 7.49 27.50
N ILE A 340 -31.49 8.21 27.46
CA ILE A 340 -30.14 7.64 27.59
C ILE A 340 -30.00 6.92 28.93
N GLU A 341 -30.40 7.55 30.04
CA GLU A 341 -30.33 6.93 31.37
C GLU A 341 -31.21 5.66 31.48
N ASN A 342 -32.44 5.73 30.97
CA ASN A 342 -33.34 4.58 30.90
C ASN A 342 -32.73 3.46 30.04
N ARG A 343 -32.08 3.81 28.92
CA ARG A 343 -31.40 2.84 28.05
C ARG A 343 -30.23 2.17 28.75
N LEU A 344 -29.42 2.92 29.48
CA LEU A 344 -28.30 2.38 30.27
C LEU A 344 -28.78 1.40 31.35
N GLU A 345 -29.94 1.67 31.97
CA GLU A 345 -30.57 0.75 32.91
C GLU A 345 -30.99 -0.57 32.27
N LEU A 346 -31.65 -0.49 31.12
CA LEU A 346 -32.06 -1.68 30.36
C LEU A 346 -30.84 -2.52 29.94
N LEU A 347 -29.75 -1.86 29.51
CA LEU A 347 -28.51 -2.54 29.14
C LEU A 347 -27.84 -3.23 30.33
N GLU A 348 -27.79 -2.57 31.48
CA GLU A 348 -27.26 -3.17 32.70
C GLU A 348 -28.06 -4.42 33.11
N SER A 349 -29.39 -4.36 33.05
CA SER A 349 -30.25 -5.52 33.35
C SER A 349 -30.01 -6.70 32.40
N GLU A 350 -29.96 -6.43 31.09
CA GLU A 350 -29.69 -7.47 30.08
C GLU A 350 -28.27 -8.05 30.21
N LEU A 351 -27.28 -7.24 30.58
CA LEU A 351 -25.92 -7.69 30.86
C LEU A 351 -25.89 -8.68 32.02
N HIS A 352 -26.57 -8.38 33.13
CA HIS A 352 -26.64 -9.28 34.28
C HIS A 352 -27.27 -10.62 33.89
N LYS A 353 -28.38 -10.60 33.14
CA LYS A 353 -29.05 -11.81 32.66
C LYS A 353 -28.12 -12.66 31.81
N ARG A 354 -27.46 -12.08 30.81
CA ARG A 354 -26.57 -12.81 29.90
C ARG A 354 -25.31 -13.32 30.60
N HIS A 355 -24.82 -12.60 31.60
CA HIS A 355 -23.73 -13.07 32.44
C HIS A 355 -24.13 -14.33 33.22
N GLN A 356 -25.33 -14.35 33.82
CA GLN A 356 -25.87 -15.53 34.52
C GLN A 356 -26.05 -16.72 33.57
N GLU A 357 -26.48 -16.47 32.33
CA GLU A 357 -26.66 -17.50 31.29
C GLU A 357 -25.34 -17.91 30.60
N GLY A 358 -24.21 -17.27 30.91
CA GLY A 358 -22.91 -17.56 30.31
C GLY A 358 -22.81 -17.20 28.81
N LEU A 359 -23.65 -16.29 28.32
CA LEU A 359 -23.74 -15.93 26.91
C LEU A 359 -22.68 -14.89 26.53
N LYS A 360 -21.66 -15.32 25.78
CA LYS A 360 -20.50 -14.48 25.40
C LYS A 360 -20.53 -13.96 23.96
N LYS A 361 -21.46 -14.46 23.14
CA LYS A 361 -21.55 -14.06 21.72
C LYS A 361 -21.89 -12.57 21.62
N HIS A 362 -21.15 -11.83 20.80
CA HIS A 362 -21.42 -10.42 20.52
C HIS A 362 -22.82 -10.25 19.89
N VAL A 363 -23.60 -9.32 20.43
CA VAL A 363 -25.00 -9.06 20.04
C VAL A 363 -25.33 -7.58 19.92
N VAL A 364 -24.64 -6.71 20.67
CA VAL A 364 -24.94 -5.27 20.73
C VAL A 364 -23.66 -4.45 20.69
N THR A 365 -23.62 -3.48 19.79
CA THR A 365 -22.61 -2.41 19.79
C THR A 365 -23.20 -1.13 20.36
N VAL A 366 -22.66 -0.65 21.47
CA VAL A 366 -23.05 0.62 22.10
C VAL A 366 -22.11 1.72 21.63
N VAL A 367 -22.62 2.67 20.87
CA VAL A 367 -21.88 3.83 20.35
C VAL A 367 -22.20 5.05 21.19
N LEU A 368 -21.18 5.64 21.79
CA LEU A 368 -21.31 6.85 22.61
C LEU A 368 -20.76 8.01 21.78
N TYR A 369 -21.68 8.68 21.09
CA TYR A 369 -21.36 9.75 20.18
C TYR A 369 -21.07 11.03 20.97
N ASN A 370 -19.88 11.61 20.72
CA ASN A 370 -19.41 12.83 21.36
C ASN A 370 -19.66 12.84 22.88
N ILE A 371 -19.20 11.78 23.56
CA ILE A 371 -19.56 11.48 24.95
C ILE A 371 -19.29 12.63 25.94
N THR A 372 -18.31 13.48 25.62
CA THR A 372 -17.90 14.64 26.42
C THR A 372 -19.01 15.68 26.59
N GLU A 373 -19.98 15.74 25.67
CA GLU A 373 -21.13 16.66 25.77
C GLU A 373 -22.28 16.10 26.61
N ILE A 374 -22.36 14.77 26.76
CA ILE A 374 -23.46 14.12 27.51
C ILE A 374 -23.04 13.76 28.94
N ILE A 375 -21.77 13.44 29.20
CA ILE A 375 -21.32 12.85 30.47
C ILE A 375 -21.63 13.74 31.67
N GLY A 376 -21.49 15.06 31.54
CA GLY A 376 -21.72 16.02 32.62
C GLY A 376 -23.18 16.19 33.00
N ASN A 377 -24.10 15.81 32.09
CA ASN A 377 -25.53 15.86 32.30
C ASN A 377 -26.11 14.54 32.82
N LEU A 378 -25.32 13.45 32.79
CA LEU A 378 -25.74 12.16 33.34
C LEU A 378 -25.63 12.16 34.87
N THR A 379 -26.61 11.56 35.53
CA THR A 379 -26.58 11.33 36.97
C THR A 379 -25.40 10.44 37.38
N PRO A 380 -24.91 10.55 38.63
CA PRO A 380 -23.85 9.67 39.12
C PRO A 380 -24.19 8.17 39.03
N VAL A 381 -25.47 7.81 39.10
CA VAL A 381 -25.95 6.44 38.93
C VAL A 381 -25.75 6.00 37.47
N ALA A 382 -26.22 6.79 36.50
CA ALA A 382 -26.03 6.50 35.09
C ALA A 382 -24.55 6.41 34.69
N GLN A 383 -23.69 7.28 35.25
CA GLN A 383 -22.24 7.19 35.05
C GLN A 383 -21.66 5.86 35.57
N LYS A 384 -22.09 5.38 36.75
CA LYS A 384 -21.68 4.06 37.27
C LYS A 384 -22.16 2.90 36.40
N ARG A 385 -23.38 2.98 35.86
CA ARG A 385 -23.90 1.98 34.91
C ARG A 385 -23.04 1.91 33.66
N LEU A 386 -22.67 3.07 33.13
CA LEU A 386 -21.79 3.15 31.97
C LEU A 386 -20.39 2.58 32.26
N GLU A 387 -19.85 2.86 33.45
CA GLU A 387 -18.60 2.27 33.92
C GLU A 387 -18.68 0.72 33.96
N PHE A 388 -19.79 0.18 34.46
CA PHE A 388 -20.05 -1.25 34.49
C PHE A 388 -20.13 -1.85 33.07
N ILE A 389 -20.85 -1.20 32.16
CA ILE A 389 -20.94 -1.61 30.74
C ILE A 389 -19.54 -1.67 30.10
N PHE A 390 -18.68 -0.68 30.32
CA PHE A 390 -17.31 -0.71 29.77
C PHE A 390 -16.46 -1.86 30.32
N LYS A 391 -16.62 -2.20 31.60
CA LYS A 391 -15.82 -3.24 32.27
C LYS A 391 -16.32 -4.65 31.96
N GLN A 392 -17.63 -4.85 31.97
CA GLN A 392 -18.26 -6.18 31.93
C GLN A 392 -18.96 -6.47 30.60
N GLY A 393 -19.20 -5.45 29.77
CA GLY A 393 -19.98 -5.57 28.54
C GLY A 393 -19.49 -6.67 27.63
N LEU A 394 -18.18 -6.70 27.35
CA LEU A 394 -17.58 -7.65 26.42
C LEU A 394 -17.73 -9.10 26.87
N LEU A 395 -17.78 -9.35 28.19
CA LEU A 395 -17.98 -10.69 28.75
C LEU A 395 -19.40 -11.23 28.51
N ALA A 396 -20.36 -10.35 28.23
CA ALA A 396 -21.75 -10.69 27.94
C ALA A 396 -22.16 -10.34 26.49
N GLY A 397 -21.19 -10.02 25.63
CA GLY A 397 -21.44 -9.75 24.21
C GLY A 397 -21.86 -8.32 23.86
N PHE A 398 -21.58 -7.34 24.73
CA PHE A 398 -21.78 -5.91 24.48
C PHE A 398 -20.44 -5.24 24.28
N ALA A 399 -20.25 -4.64 23.12
CA ALA A 399 -19.03 -3.92 22.81
C ALA A 399 -19.30 -2.42 22.75
N SER A 400 -18.36 -1.60 23.20
CA SER A 400 -18.53 -0.14 23.23
C SER A 400 -17.57 0.56 22.29
N ILE A 401 -18.09 1.56 21.57
CA ILE A 401 -17.32 2.53 20.80
C ILE A 401 -17.54 3.90 21.45
N VAL A 402 -16.48 4.52 21.93
CA VAL A 402 -16.53 5.88 22.48
C VAL A 402 -16.01 6.84 21.43
N ILE A 403 -16.84 7.77 20.96
CA ILE A 403 -16.44 8.80 20.01
C ILE A 403 -16.33 10.13 20.75
N THR A 404 -15.22 10.84 20.60
CA THR A 404 -14.96 12.10 21.30
C THR A 404 -13.85 12.89 20.64
N ASN A 405 -13.64 14.11 21.12
CA ASN A 405 -12.57 15.01 20.72
C ASN A 405 -11.46 15.05 21.79
N GLN A 406 -10.43 15.87 21.59
CA GLN A 406 -9.30 15.95 22.53
C GLN A 406 -9.66 16.40 23.96
N SER A 407 -10.83 16.99 24.18
CA SER A 407 -11.24 17.50 25.50
C SER A 407 -11.34 16.41 26.55
N ILE A 408 -11.56 15.13 26.15
CA ILE A 408 -11.58 13.97 27.06
C ILE A 408 -10.31 13.87 27.93
N SER A 409 -9.18 14.42 27.47
CA SER A 409 -7.94 14.50 28.24
C SER A 409 -8.14 15.18 29.62
N ARG A 410 -8.97 16.22 29.69
CA ARG A 410 -9.23 17.04 30.89
C ARG A 410 -10.28 16.44 31.81
N ASN A 411 -11.12 15.55 31.28
CA ASN A 411 -12.20 14.92 32.02
C ASN A 411 -11.70 13.91 33.07
N ILE A 412 -12.34 13.93 34.24
CA ILE A 412 -12.00 13.10 35.40
C ILE A 412 -13.07 12.06 35.73
N GLU A 413 -14.23 12.13 35.08
CA GLU A 413 -15.35 11.22 35.24
C GLU A 413 -14.90 9.77 34.95
N ALA A 414 -15.32 8.84 35.81
CA ALA A 414 -14.82 7.46 35.79
C ALA A 414 -15.02 6.74 34.44
N PRO A 415 -16.17 6.86 33.73
CA PRO A 415 -16.31 6.26 32.40
C PRO A 415 -15.32 6.81 31.38
N LEU A 416 -15.07 8.12 31.37
CA LEU A 416 -14.10 8.73 30.45
C LEU A 416 -12.68 8.32 30.76
N ARG A 417 -12.32 8.19 32.05
CA ARG A 417 -11.01 7.65 32.46
C ARG A 417 -10.80 6.23 31.94
N LEU A 418 -11.83 5.38 31.95
CA LEU A 418 -11.75 4.04 31.38
C LEU A 418 -11.62 4.05 29.85
N ALA A 419 -12.39 4.90 29.17
CA ALA A 419 -12.35 5.04 27.72
C ALA A 419 -10.95 5.46 27.23
N LYS A 420 -10.27 6.38 27.94
CA LYS A 420 -8.88 6.76 27.67
C LYS A 420 -7.89 5.59 27.79
N GLY A 421 -8.22 4.58 28.60
CA GLY A 421 -7.42 3.37 28.80
C GLY A 421 -7.73 2.23 27.83
N PHE A 422 -8.63 2.42 26.85
CA PHE A 422 -8.91 1.39 25.86
C PHE A 422 -7.66 1.05 25.05
N LYS A 423 -7.44 -0.25 24.82
CA LYS A 423 -6.26 -0.75 24.10
C LYS A 423 -6.34 -0.52 22.60
N GLN A 424 -7.52 -0.18 22.08
CA GLN A 424 -7.76 0.06 20.67
C GLN A 424 -8.31 1.47 20.48
N ALA A 425 -7.74 2.21 19.53
CA ALA A 425 -8.24 3.51 19.17
C ALA A 425 -8.15 3.79 17.67
N LEU A 426 -9.12 4.52 17.15
CA LEU A 426 -9.06 5.18 15.86
C LEU A 426 -8.77 6.67 16.11
N ILE A 427 -7.87 7.27 15.34
CA ILE A 427 -7.45 8.67 15.54
C ILE A 427 -7.42 9.37 14.18
N SER A 428 -8.15 10.46 14.02
CA SER A 428 -8.26 11.20 12.75
C SER A 428 -7.43 12.50 12.69
N MET A 429 -6.53 12.64 13.66
CA MET A 429 -5.63 13.78 13.86
C MET A 429 -4.19 13.27 13.96
N ARG A 430 -3.23 14.20 13.94
CA ARG A 430 -1.81 13.84 14.10
C ARG A 430 -1.58 13.18 15.46
N LEU A 431 -0.76 12.14 15.50
CA LEU A 431 -0.39 11.48 16.75
C LEU A 431 0.33 12.43 17.69
N ASN A 432 1.09 13.37 17.14
CA ASN A 432 1.78 14.42 17.90
C ASN A 432 0.83 15.50 18.44
N ASP A 433 -0.37 15.64 17.90
CA ASP A 433 -1.35 16.66 18.33
C ASP A 433 -2.26 16.16 19.46
N GLN A 434 -2.15 14.90 19.87
CA GLN A 434 -3.00 14.32 20.92
C GLN A 434 -2.19 13.69 22.06
N ASN A 435 -2.74 13.76 23.28
CA ASN A 435 -2.15 13.23 24.51
C ASN A 435 -3.08 12.24 25.24
N VAL A 436 -4.11 11.72 24.55
CA VAL A 436 -5.11 10.83 25.11
C VAL A 436 -4.67 9.37 24.99
N VAL A 437 -4.30 8.97 23.78
CA VAL A 437 -3.94 7.59 23.43
C VAL A 437 -2.41 7.45 23.43
N PRO A 438 -1.83 6.58 24.26
CA PRO A 438 -0.39 6.37 24.30
C PRO A 438 0.08 5.60 23.06
N VAL A 439 1.10 6.12 22.39
CA VAL A 439 1.71 5.53 21.19
C VAL A 439 3.22 5.45 21.35
N ALA A 440 3.80 4.26 21.17
CA ALA A 440 5.18 3.97 21.56
C ALA A 440 6.25 4.65 20.68
N LYS A 441 5.99 4.79 19.37
CA LYS A 441 6.95 5.33 18.39
C LYS A 441 6.31 6.39 17.50
N LYS A 442 5.95 7.55 18.06
CA LYS A 442 5.39 8.65 17.27
C LYS A 442 6.36 9.06 16.14
N PRO A 443 5.85 9.43 14.95
CA PRO A 443 6.70 9.87 13.84
C PRO A 443 7.38 11.21 14.17
N LEU A 444 8.67 11.32 13.87
CA LEU A 444 9.47 12.54 14.11
C LEU A 444 9.01 13.73 13.27
N ARG A 445 8.59 13.47 12.03
CA ARG A 445 7.96 14.45 11.13
C ARG A 445 6.61 13.89 10.72
N GLU A 446 5.56 14.67 10.98
CA GLU A 446 4.19 14.26 10.72
C GLU A 446 3.45 15.34 9.93
N THR A 447 3.04 15.00 8.72
CA THR A 447 2.20 15.85 7.88
C THR A 447 0.77 15.87 8.40
N MET A 448 -0.01 16.87 7.96
CA MET A 448 -1.45 16.87 8.20
C MET A 448 -2.09 15.63 7.58
N LEU A 449 -3.07 15.06 8.27
CA LEU A 449 -3.81 13.91 7.78
C LEU A 449 -4.86 14.38 6.77
N GLU A 450 -4.91 13.70 5.64
CA GLU A 450 -6.03 13.78 4.71
C GLU A 450 -7.33 13.34 5.39
N ASN A 451 -8.47 13.74 4.82
CA ASN A 451 -9.76 13.57 5.49
C ASN A 451 -10.14 12.10 5.78
N GLN A 452 -9.78 11.19 4.87
CA GLN A 452 -10.03 9.75 5.00
C GLN A 452 -8.92 9.02 5.74
N VAL A 453 -7.77 9.64 5.97
CA VAL A 453 -6.63 8.99 6.60
C VAL A 453 -6.78 9.05 8.12
N HIS A 454 -6.60 7.90 8.75
CA HIS A 454 -6.70 7.71 10.19
C HIS A 454 -5.52 6.86 10.67
N TYR A 455 -5.20 6.97 11.95
CA TYR A 455 -4.38 5.99 12.64
C TYR A 455 -5.27 4.99 13.37
N PHE A 456 -5.03 3.71 13.14
CA PHE A 456 -5.54 2.66 14.00
C PHE A 456 -4.45 2.26 14.99
N VAL A 457 -4.70 2.49 16.28
CA VAL A 457 -3.79 2.16 17.38
C VAL A 457 -4.29 0.90 18.06
N CYS A 458 -3.40 -0.07 18.25
CA CYS A 458 -3.64 -1.29 19.00
C CYS A 458 -2.45 -1.56 19.92
N GLU A 459 -2.69 -1.60 21.23
CA GLU A 459 -1.65 -1.88 22.24
C GLU A 459 -0.39 -1.00 22.06
N SER A 460 -0.61 0.31 21.87
CA SER A 460 0.40 1.35 21.64
C SER A 460 1.21 1.27 20.34
N THR A 461 0.95 0.28 19.49
CA THR A 461 1.40 0.26 18.09
C THR A 461 0.35 0.89 17.19
N TYR A 462 0.75 1.46 16.06
CA TYR A 462 -0.21 2.06 15.13
C TYR A 462 0.10 1.67 13.69
N ILE A 463 -0.95 1.68 12.88
CA ILE A 463 -0.90 1.65 11.43
C ILE A 463 -1.71 2.81 10.88
N LYS A 464 -1.39 3.25 9.66
CA LYS A 464 -2.24 4.21 8.94
C LYS A 464 -3.29 3.42 8.19
N ILE A 465 -4.53 3.88 8.25
CA ILE A 465 -5.65 3.33 7.49
C ILE A 465 -6.36 4.43 6.71
N LYS A 466 -7.01 4.05 5.61
CA LYS A 466 -7.99 4.90 4.93
C LYS A 466 -9.39 4.41 5.28
N ALA A 467 -10.14 5.26 5.97
CA ALA A 467 -11.49 4.97 6.42
C ALA A 467 -12.53 5.58 5.45
N LEU A 468 -13.72 4.97 5.42
CA LEU A 468 -14.85 5.51 4.67
C LEU A 468 -15.36 6.79 5.32
N MET A 469 -15.68 7.79 4.47
CA MET A 469 -16.10 9.12 4.90
C MET A 469 -17.40 9.60 4.24
N ARG A 470 -17.82 8.97 3.15
CA ARG A 470 -19.00 9.33 2.36
C ARG A 470 -19.73 8.10 1.87
#